data_AF-A0A7J8WDR8-F1
#
_entry.id   AF-A0A7J8WDR8-F1
#
_cell.length_a   1.000
_cell.length_b   1.000
_cell.length_c   1.000
_cell.angle_alpha   90.00
_cell.angle_beta   90.00
_cell.angle_gamma   90.00
#
_symmetry.space_group_name_H-M   'P 1'
#
loop_
_entity.id
_entity.type
_entity.pdbx_description
1 polymer ?
#
loop_
_entity_poly.entity_id
_entity_poly.type
_entity_poly.pdbx_seq_one_letter_code
_entity_poly.pdbx_strand_id
1 'polypeptide(L)' 'MKRLAVGSMTTSEYNEWLVRRINDNIPKPSQGSSQSIKKHLRVVSSELEIIREDFERRNVELEKKIE' A
#
# COMPACT_ATOMS: atom_id res chain seq x y z
N MET A 1 -23.24 24.13 -24.72
CA MET A 1 -22.75 22.93 -24.02
C MET A 1 -23.26 21.70 -24.75
N LYS A 2 -22.39 20.93 -25.40
CA LYS A 2 -22.78 19.68 -26.08
C LYS A 2 -22.99 18.62 -24.99
N ARG A 3 -24.20 18.10 -24.86
CA ARG A 3 -24.50 16.99 -23.93
C ARG A 3 -23.73 15.76 -24.43
N LEU A 4 -22.71 15.35 -23.68
CA LEU A 4 -22.12 14.03 -23.84
C LEU A 4 -23.15 13.03 -23.36
N ALA A 5 -23.81 12.34 -24.31
CA ALA A 5 -24.56 11.15 -24.00
C ALA A 5 -23.54 10.07 -23.61
N VAL A 6 -23.20 10.02 -22.32
CA VAL A 6 -22.58 8.83 -21.73
C VAL A 6 -23.65 7.75 -21.82
N GLY A 7 -23.66 7.01 -22.93
CA GLY A 7 -24.40 5.75 -23.00
C GLY A 7 -24.05 4.96 -21.74
N SER A 8 -25.04 4.32 -21.12
CA SER A 8 -24.81 3.48 -19.95
C SER A 8 -23.72 2.47 -20.31
N MET A 9 -22.47 2.77 -19.94
CA MET A 9 -21.34 1.91 -20.25
C MET A 9 -21.63 0.66 -19.46
N THR A 10 -22.07 -0.35 -20.20
CA THR A 10 -22.77 -1.53 -19.70
C THR A 10 -21.87 -2.16 -18.66
N THR A 11 -22.18 -1.93 -17.38
CA THR A 11 -21.44 -2.49 -16.24
C THR A 11 -21.35 -4.01 -16.36
N SER A 12 -22.27 -4.63 -17.11
CA SER A 12 -22.23 -6.05 -17.49
C SER A 12 -20.97 -6.44 -18.28
N GLU A 13 -20.56 -5.68 -19.30
CA GLU A 13 -19.37 -6.01 -20.11
C GLU A 13 -18.09 -5.83 -19.30
N TYR A 14 -18.03 -4.79 -18.45
CA TYR A 14 -16.93 -4.59 -17.52
C TYR A 14 -16.85 -5.71 -16.49
N ASN A 15 -17.98 -6.15 -15.95
CA ASN A 15 -18.05 -7.24 -14.99
C ASN A 15 -17.70 -8.59 -15.63
N GLU A 16 -18.17 -8.88 -16.84
CA GLU A 16 -17.79 -10.08 -17.60
C GLU A 16 -16.29 -10.09 -17.94
N TRP A 17 -15.74 -8.94 -18.33
CA TRP A 17 -14.30 -8.76 -18.53
C TRP A 17 -13.52 -9.01 -17.23
N LEU A 18 -14.04 -8.55 -16.08
CA LEU A 18 -13.43 -8.76 -14.77
C LEU A 18 -13.48 -10.22 -14.34
N VAL A 19 -14.60 -10.92 -14.55
CA VAL A 19 -14.77 -12.36 -14.27
C VAL A 19 -13.84 -13.19 -15.15
N ARG A 20 -13.70 -12.84 -16.44
CA ARG A 20 -12.74 -13.49 -17.36
C ARG A 20 -11.28 -13.22 -16.95
N ARG A 21 -10.99 -12.07 -16.34
CA ARG A 21 -9.64 -11.68 -15.86
C ARG A 21 -9.19 -12.38 -14.59
N ILE A 22 -10.07 -13.08 -13.87
CA ILE A 22 -9.74 -13.68 -12.56
C ILE A 22 -8.54 -14.65 -12.66
N ASN A 23 -8.19 -15.20 -13.83
CA ASN A 23 -7.39 -16.42 -13.81
C ASN A 23 -6.32 -16.72 -14.87
N ASP A 24 -5.73 -15.74 -15.59
CA ASP A 24 -4.70 -16.10 -16.58
C ASP A 24 -3.31 -15.46 -16.41
N ASN A 25 -3.14 -14.34 -15.68
CA ASN A 25 -1.85 -13.63 -15.64
C ASN A 25 -1.41 -13.10 -14.27
N ILE A 26 -2.21 -13.29 -13.21
CA ILE A 26 -1.80 -12.92 -11.86
C ILE A 26 -1.43 -14.21 -11.14
N PRO A 27 -0.14 -14.49 -10.92
CA PRO A 27 0.22 -15.63 -10.09
C PRO A 27 -0.45 -15.43 -8.74
N LYS A 28 -1.37 -16.35 -8.40
CA LYS A 28 -2.01 -16.42 -7.09
C LYS A 28 -0.91 -16.22 -6.07
N PRO A 29 -0.96 -15.20 -5.18
CA PRO A 29 0.11 -14.97 -4.23
C PRO A 29 0.29 -16.27 -3.47
N SER A 30 1.41 -16.95 -3.69
CA SER A 30 1.68 -18.22 -3.03
C SER A 30 1.54 -17.96 -1.54
N GLN A 31 0.97 -18.87 -0.78
CA GLN A 31 0.67 -18.64 0.64
C GLN A 31 1.93 -18.21 1.43
N GLY A 32 3.13 -18.52 0.93
CA GLY A 32 4.42 -18.01 1.42
C GLY A 32 4.69 -16.51 1.21
N SER A 33 4.13 -15.87 0.18
CA SER A 33 4.28 -14.42 -0.04
C SER A 33 3.52 -13.58 1.00
N SER A 34 2.39 -14.09 1.49
CA SER A 34 1.64 -13.44 2.58
C SER A 34 2.42 -13.45 3.90
N GLN A 35 3.16 -14.53 4.18
CA GLN A 35 4.01 -14.65 5.35
C GLN A 35 5.26 -13.78 5.24
N SER A 36 5.85 -13.67 4.04
CA SER A 36 6.99 -12.78 3.78
C SER A 36 6.60 -11.31 3.89
N ILE A 37 5.41 -10.91 3.41
CA ILE A 37 4.88 -9.54 3.57
C ILE A 37 4.70 -9.21 5.06
N LYS A 38 4.07 -10.09 5.84
CA LYS A 38 3.93 -9.88 7.30
C LYS A 38 5.27 -9.74 8.01
N LYS A 39 6.25 -10.58 7.66
CA LYS A 39 7.62 -10.50 8.22
C LYS A 39 8.30 -9.18 7.83
N HIS A 40 8.19 -8.77 6.56
CA HIS A 40 8.76 -7.52 6.09
C HIS A 40 8.15 -6.31 6.79
N LEU A 41 6.82 -6.27 6.95
CA LEU A 41 6.13 -5.22 7.68
C LEU A 41 6.57 -5.16 9.15
N ARG A 42 6.79 -6.31 9.79
CA ARG A 42 7.30 -6.37 11.17
C ARG A 42 8.73 -5.80 11.27
N VAL A 43 9.60 -6.10 10.31
CA VAL A 43 10.98 -5.58 10.27
C VAL A 43 10.98 -4.08 10.01
N VAL A 44 10.18 -3.59 9.05
CA VAL A 44 10.05 -2.15 8.77
C VAL A 44 9.52 -1.41 10.00
N SER A 45 8.56 -1.99 10.72
CA SER A 45 8.07 -1.41 11.97
C SER A 45 9.18 -1.27 13.01
N SER A 46 10.06 -2.26 13.16
CA SER A 46 11.18 -2.18 14.12
C SER A 46 12.25 -1.17 13.72
N GLU A 47 12.57 -1.06 12.43
CA GLU A 47 13.55 -0.07 11.95
C GLU A 47 13.04 1.36 12.16
N LEU A 48 11.74 1.59 11.93
CA LEU A 48 11.13 2.90 12.17
C LEU A 48 11.07 3.26 13.65
N GLU A 49 10.88 2.28 14.55
CA GLU A 49 10.92 2.50 15.99
C GLU A 49 12.32 2.94 16.45
N ILE A 50 13.38 2.31 15.93
CA ILE A 50 14.78 2.69 16.20
C ILE A 50 15.06 4.11 15.69
N ILE A 51 14.65 4.43 14.45
CA ILE A 51 14.81 5.77 13.88
C ILE A 51 14.08 6.83 14.71
N ARG A 52 12.87 6.51 15.19
CA ARG A 52 12.08 7.40 16.03
C ARG A 52 12.77 7.69 17.35
N GLU A 53 13.27 6.67 18.06
CA GLU A 53 13.99 6.87 19.33
C GLU A 53 15.24 7.75 19.15
N ASP A 54 16.02 7.52 18.09
CA ASP A 54 17.20 8.33 17.80
C ASP A 54 16.85 9.77 17.42
N PHE A 55 15.72 9.97 16.74
CA PHE A 55 15.22 11.30 16.43
C PHE A 55 14.85 12.05 17.72
N GLU A 56 14.09 11.44 18.62
CA GLU A 56 13.73 12.03 19.92
C GLU A 56 14.97 12.39 20.75
N ARG A 57 15.96 11.49 20.80
CA ARG A 57 17.23 11.73 21.49
C ARG A 57 17.95 12.97 20.96
N ARG A 58 18.03 13.11 19.64
CA ARG A 58 18.66 14.28 18.98
C ARG A 58 17.83 15.55 19.18
N ASN A 59 16.51 15.44 19.20
CA ASN A 59 15.64 16.58 19.44
C ASN A 59 15.86 17.16 20.84
N VAL A 60 15.96 16.31 21.87
CA VAL A 60 16.30 16.75 23.25
C VAL A 60 17.68 17.41 23.32
N GLU A 61 18.67 16.90 22.59
CA GLU A 61 20.00 17.54 22.54
C GLU A 61 19.96 18.91 21.85
N LEU A 62 19.14 19.05 20.81
CA LEU A 62 18.95 20.31 20.11
C LEU A 62 18.20 21.34 20.97
N GLU A 63 17.14 20.93 21.68
CA GLU A 63 16.41 21.79 22.60
C GLU A 63 17.35 22.39 23.66
N LYS A 64 18.24 21.59 24.24
CA LYS A 64 19.26 22.06 25.20
C LYS A 64 20.31 23.03 24.63
N LYS A 65 20.48 23.08 23.30
CA LYS A 65 21.41 24.02 22.64
C LYS A 65 20.72 25.32 22.24
N ILE A 66 19.38 25.31 22.18
CA ILE A 66 18.57 26.46 21.79
C ILE A 66 18.15 27.28 23.03
N GLU A 67 18.13 26.65 24.22
CA GLU A 67 18.03 27.32 25.52
C GLU A 67 19.35 28.02 25.93
#